data_AF-A0A962ZZR0-F1
#
_entry.id   AF-A0A962ZZR0-F1
#
_cell.length_a   1.000
_cell.length_b   1.000
_cell.length_c   1.000
_cell.angle_alpha   90.00
_cell.angle_beta   90.00
_cell.angle_gamma   90.00
#
_symmetry.space_group_name_H-M   'P 1'
#
loop_
_entity.id
_entity.type
_entity.pdbx_description
1 polymer ?
#
loop_
_entity_poly.entity_id
_entity_poly.type
_entity_poly.pdbx_seq_one_letter_code
_entity_poly.pdbx_strand_id
1 'polypeptide(L)'
;MSDITVKQLADDVGIPVDLLLSQLRRASLPKSGAEDIITDDEKRKLLAHLQESHGKSQSTALGGPKKITLKRKTVTELRQP
;
A
#
# COMPACT_ATOMS: atom_id res chain seq x y z
N MET A 1 4.21 10.13 21.16
CA MET A 1 3.26 9.24 21.86
C MET A 1 1.98 9.25 21.04
N SER A 2 1.76 8.22 20.25
CA SER A 2 0.60 8.12 19.33
C SER A 2 0.29 6.65 19.11
N ASP A 3 0.02 5.97 20.20
CA ASP A 3 -0.42 4.58 20.26
C ASP A 3 -1.85 4.52 19.70
N ILE A 4 -2.04 3.85 18.57
CA ILE A 4 -3.36 3.71 17.93
C ILE A 4 -3.66 2.24 17.71
N THR A 5 -4.93 1.86 17.77
CA THR A 5 -5.33 0.47 17.50
C THR A 5 -5.26 0.16 16.01
N VAL A 6 -5.08 -1.13 15.68
CA VAL A 6 -5.14 -1.62 14.29
C VAL A 6 -6.45 -1.19 13.62
N LYS A 7 -7.58 -1.26 14.34
CA LYS A 7 -8.88 -0.80 13.83
C LYS A 7 -8.90 0.68 13.47
N GLN A 8 -8.30 1.54 14.30
CA GLN A 8 -8.24 2.97 14.03
C GLN A 8 -7.32 3.29 12.85
N LEU A 9 -6.18 2.59 12.74
CA LEU A 9 -5.28 2.74 11.60
C LEU A 9 -5.93 2.26 10.29
N ALA A 10 -6.69 1.17 10.34
CA ALA A 10 -7.41 0.63 9.19
C ALA A 10 -8.45 1.62 8.66
N ASP A 11 -9.19 2.27 9.57
CA ASP A 11 -10.18 3.30 9.23
C ASP A 11 -9.52 4.54 8.61
N ASP A 12 -8.42 5.02 9.20
CA ASP A 12 -7.67 6.19 8.72
C ASP A 12 -7.07 5.99 7.32
N VAL A 13 -6.55 4.79 7.05
CA VAL A 13 -5.97 4.42 5.75
C VAL A 13 -7.03 3.91 4.76
N GLY A 14 -8.28 3.73 5.20
CA GLY A 14 -9.40 3.29 4.36
C GLY A 14 -9.28 1.86 3.85
N ILE A 15 -8.57 0.99 4.57
CA ILE A 15 -8.37 -0.42 4.23
C ILE A 15 -9.05 -1.34 5.26
N PRO A 16 -9.58 -2.50 4.85
CA PRO A 16 -10.18 -3.42 5.81
C PRO A 16 -9.12 -3.95 6.78
N VAL A 17 -9.54 -4.12 8.04
CA VAL A 17 -8.69 -4.59 9.14
C VAL A 17 -7.99 -5.91 8.79
N ASP A 18 -8.67 -6.82 8.11
CA ASP A 18 -8.12 -8.10 7.66
C ASP A 18 -6.90 -7.94 6.74
N LEU A 19 -6.98 -7.02 5.76
CA LEU A 19 -5.86 -6.74 4.87
C LEU A 19 -4.70 -6.11 5.63
N LEU A 20 -4.98 -5.18 6.54
CA LEU A 20 -3.95 -4.56 7.37
C LEU A 20 -3.24 -5.58 8.26
N LEU A 21 -3.98 -6.51 8.89
CA LEU A 21 -3.41 -7.63 9.65
C LEU A 21 -2.54 -8.54 8.78
N SER A 22 -2.97 -8.79 7.53
CA SER A 22 -2.15 -9.53 6.57
C SER A 22 -0.82 -8.80 6.26
N GLN A 23 -0.84 -7.48 6.06
CA GLN A 23 0.39 -6.70 5.83
C GLN A 23 1.29 -6.64 7.08
N LEU A 24 0.72 -6.49 8.26
CA LEU A 24 1.46 -6.50 9.52
C LEU A 24 2.19 -7.83 9.74
N ARG A 25 1.52 -8.96 9.47
CA ARG A 25 2.15 -10.29 9.51
C ARG A 25 3.31 -10.41 8.53
N ARG A 26 3.17 -9.86 7.32
CA ARG A 26 4.24 -9.83 6.31
C ARG A 26 5.42 -8.95 6.71
N ALA A 27 5.17 -7.88 7.46
CA ALA A 27 6.20 -7.01 8.05
C ALA A 27 6.85 -7.59 9.32
N SER A 28 6.55 -8.85 9.67
CA SER A 28 7.01 -9.52 10.89
C SER A 28 6.60 -8.77 12.17
N LEU A 29 5.39 -8.20 12.16
CA LEU A 29 4.74 -7.61 13.32
C LEU A 29 3.70 -8.61 13.84
N PRO A 30 3.87 -9.17 15.06
CA PRO A 30 2.98 -10.21 15.60
C PRO A 30 1.67 -9.60 16.13
N LYS A 31 0.94 -8.90 15.27
CA LYS A 31 -0.36 -8.31 15.58
C LYS A 31 -1.45 -9.23 15.06
N SER A 32 -2.23 -9.78 15.99
CA SER A 32 -3.23 -10.82 15.67
C SER A 32 -4.68 -10.35 15.79
N GLY A 33 -4.91 -9.13 16.31
CA GLY A 33 -6.26 -8.63 16.58
C GLY A 33 -6.46 -7.17 16.20
N ALA A 34 -7.71 -6.82 15.90
CA ALA A 34 -8.14 -5.45 15.60
C ALA A 34 -7.92 -4.47 16.76
N GLU A 35 -7.82 -5.01 17.98
CA GLU A 35 -7.69 -4.29 19.24
C GLU A 35 -6.23 -4.10 19.65
N ASP A 36 -5.30 -4.70 18.90
CA ASP A 36 -3.88 -4.59 19.17
C ASP A 36 -3.41 -3.15 18.93
N ILE A 37 -2.48 -2.70 19.77
CA ILE A 37 -1.96 -1.34 19.75
C ILE A 37 -0.75 -1.33 18.83
N ILE A 38 -0.79 -0.46 17.82
CA ILE A 38 0.32 -0.14 16.94
C ILE A 38 1.03 1.10 17.49
N THR A 39 2.30 0.91 17.80
CA THR A 39 3.21 1.99 18.13
C THR A 39 3.77 2.67 16.88
N ASP A 40 4.33 3.86 17.03
CA ASP A 40 4.91 4.61 15.91
C ASP A 40 6.05 3.85 15.21
N ASP A 41 6.82 3.07 15.97
CA ASP A 41 7.91 2.26 15.42
C ASP A 41 7.40 1.17 14.47
N GLU A 42 6.28 0.55 14.83
CA GLU A 42 5.64 -0.49 14.05
C GLU A 42 5.01 0.07 12.77
N LYS A 43 4.47 1.31 12.82
CA LYS A 43 4.03 2.03 11.61
C LYS A 43 5.20 2.27 10.66
N ARG A 44 6.33 2.75 11.17
CA ARG A 44 7.53 2.98 10.35
C ARG A 44 8.04 1.69 9.73
N LYS A 45 8.04 0.59 10.48
CA LYS A 45 8.44 -0.73 9.98
C LYS A 45 7.49 -1.26 8.90
N LEU A 46 6.18 -1.11 9.10
CA LEU A 46 5.18 -1.42 8.08
C LEU A 46 5.40 -0.57 6.82
N LEU A 47 5.57 0.74 6.95
CA LEU A 47 5.84 1.65 5.84
C LEU A 47 7.15 1.32 5.11
N ALA A 48 8.21 0.98 5.83
CA ALA A 48 9.47 0.52 5.24
C ALA A 48 9.25 -0.77 4.44
N HIS A 49 8.55 -1.76 5.01
CA HIS A 49 8.23 -3.01 4.33
C HIS A 49 7.38 -2.81 3.06
N LEU A 50 6.37 -1.93 3.09
CA LEU A 50 5.57 -1.59 1.91
C LEU A 50 6.43 -0.87 0.85
N GLN A 51 7.26 0.09 1.26
CA GLN A 51 8.17 0.80 0.36
C GLN A 51 9.21 -0.13 -0.25
N GLU A 52 9.74 -1.11 0.48
CA GLU A 52 10.67 -2.11 -0.05
C GLU A 52 9.95 -3.12 -0.95
N SER A 53 8.74 -3.54 -0.59
CA SER A 53 7.93 -4.46 -1.42
C SER A 53 7.51 -3.83 -2.74
N HIS A 54 7.13 -2.54 -2.72
CA HIS A 54 6.84 -1.75 -3.93
C HIS A 54 8.13 -1.29 -4.64
N GLY A 55 9.17 -0.98 -3.87
CA GLY A 55 10.48 -0.54 -4.34
C GLY A 55 11.27 -1.66 -5.01
N LYS A 56 11.06 -2.94 -4.66
CA LYS A 56 11.63 -4.08 -5.38
C LYS A 56 10.89 -4.37 -6.69
N SER A 57 9.62 -3.98 -6.79
CA SER A 57 8.93 -3.88 -8.10
C SER A 57 9.49 -2.73 -8.95
N GLN A 58 10.09 -1.70 -8.33
CA GLN A 58 10.82 -0.64 -9.04
C GLN A 58 12.33 -0.90 -9.19
N SER A 59 12.93 -1.81 -8.44
CA SER A 59 14.36 -2.16 -8.54
C SER A 59 14.64 -3.20 -9.64
N THR A 60 13.59 -3.69 -10.31
CA THR A 60 13.71 -4.28 -11.66
C THR A 60 13.66 -3.21 -12.78
N ALA A 61 13.45 -1.93 -12.42
CA ALA A 61 13.60 -0.79 -13.31
C ALA A 61 14.95 -0.08 -13.15
N LEU A 62 16.00 -0.81 -12.72
CA LEU A 62 17.37 -0.49 -13.12
C LEU A 62 17.51 -0.78 -14.63
N GLY A 63 16.90 0.10 -15.41
CA GLY A 63 16.79 0.04 -16.86
C GLY A 63 16.13 1.30 -17.43
N GLY A 64 16.48 2.47 -16.87
CA GLY A 64 16.08 3.79 -17.37
C GLY A 64 14.59 4.13 -17.26
N PRO A 65 14.21 5.41 -17.48
CA PRO A 65 12.80 5.75 -17.69
C PRO A 65 12.33 5.03 -18.94
N LYS A 66 11.62 3.90 -18.79
CA LYS A 66 10.84 3.34 -19.88
C LYS A 66 9.82 4.41 -20.24
N LYS A 67 10.13 5.14 -21.32
CA LYS A 67 9.17 5.93 -22.11
C LYS A 67 7.89 5.12 -22.19
N ILE A 68 6.93 5.44 -21.34
CA ILE A 68 5.54 5.04 -21.52
C ILE A 68 5.08 5.91 -22.68
N THR A 69 5.34 5.47 -23.91
CA THR A 69 4.56 5.94 -25.03
C THR A 69 3.18 5.33 -24.87
N LEU A 70 2.35 5.93 -24.03
CA LEU A 70 0.93 5.67 -24.01
C LEU A 70 0.41 6.19 -25.36
N LYS A 71 0.29 5.33 -26.37
CA LYS A 71 -0.49 5.65 -27.57
C LYS A 71 -1.93 5.86 -27.12
N ARG A 72 -2.30 7.12 -26.89
CA ARG A 72 -3.67 7.55 -26.64
C ARG A 72 -4.51 7.14 -27.85
N LYS A 73 -5.31 6.09 -27.72
CA LYS A 73 -6.33 5.72 -28.71
C LYS A 73 -7.51 6.66 -28.47
N THR A 74 -7.58 7.74 -29.23
CA THR A 74 -8.76 8.62 -29.29
C THR A 74 -9.92 7.79 -29.83
N VAL A 75 -10.86 7.43 -28.97
CA VAL A 75 -12.17 6.92 -29.43
C VAL A 75 -13.02 8.16 -29.67
N THR A 76 -13.09 8.58 -30.93
CA THR A 76 -14.06 9.57 -31.40
C THR A 76 -15.47 9.04 -31.15
N GLU A 77 -16.27 9.83 -30.46
CA GLU A 77 -17.69 9.59 -30.23
C GLU A 77 -18.40 9.38 -31.57
N LEU A 78 -19.00 8.20 -31.78
CA LEU A 78 -19.93 7.98 -32.86
C LEU A 78 -21.30 8.49 -32.40
N ARG A 79 -21.67 9.70 -32.85
CA ARG A 79 -23.07 10.15 -32.82
C ARG A 79 -23.88 9.19 -33.69
N GLN A 80 -24.94 8.64 -33.12
CA GLN A 80 -25.96 7.88 -33.83
C GLN A 80 -27.20 8.77 -34.07
N PRO A 81 -27.95 8.51 -35.16
CA PRO A 81 -28.87 9.46 -35.81
C PRO A 81 -30.08 9.87 -34.97
#